data_AF-A0A848YIM5-F1
#
_entry.id   AF-A0A848YIM5-F1
#
_cell.length_a   1.000
_cell.length_b   1.000
_cell.length_c   1.000
_cell.angle_alpha   90.00
_cell.angle_beta   90.00
_cell.angle_gamma   90.00
#
_symmetry.space_group_name_H-M   'P 1'
#
loop_
_entity.id
_entity.type
_entity.pdbx_description
1 polymer ?
#
loop_
_entity_poly.entity_id
_entity_poly.type
_entity_poly.pdbx_seq_one_letter_code
_entity_poly.pdbx_strand_id
1 'polypeptide(L)'
;MGLPVLHGVEGESAEIVEINRIGLPFQPENSADLTHKLLKLNQNIDLRNQLRTNCLKAAPLYDRTRLAREMLATLGQCVELSAKEAGENANTERGRRAAELHEGRAHH
;
A
#
# COMPACT_ATOMS: atom_id res chain seq x y z
N MET A 1 15.20 12.37 -3.90
CA MET A 1 15.49 13.83 -3.85
C MET A 1 15.19 14.31 -2.43
N GLY A 2 16.04 15.14 -1.83
CA GLY A 2 15.91 15.62 -0.44
C GLY A 2 15.22 16.98 -0.32
N LEU A 3 14.13 17.21 -1.07
CA LEU A 3 13.43 18.48 -1.10
C LEU A 3 12.12 18.37 -0.32
N PRO A 4 11.91 19.22 0.71
CA PRO A 4 10.63 19.27 1.41
C PRO A 4 9.46 19.60 0.49
N VAL A 5 8.30 19.00 0.74
CA VAL A 5 7.11 19.13 -0.11
C VAL A 5 6.10 20.11 0.50
N LEU A 6 5.51 20.98 -0.31
CA LEU A 6 4.24 21.65 0.01
C LEU A 6 3.14 20.98 -0.80
N HIS A 7 2.16 20.40 -0.11
CA HIS A 7 1.20 19.50 -0.74
C HIS A 7 -0.23 20.02 -0.61
N GLY A 8 -0.86 20.38 -1.73
CA GLY A 8 -2.15 21.06 -1.76
C GLY A 8 -3.34 20.15 -2.08
N VAL A 9 -3.19 18.83 -1.95
CA VAL A 9 -4.23 17.85 -2.28
C VAL A 9 -4.53 17.03 -1.04
N GLU A 10 -5.80 16.88 -0.70
CA GLU A 10 -6.23 16.08 0.45
C GLU A 10 -6.17 14.57 0.19
N GLY A 11 -6.35 13.77 1.24
CA GLY A 11 -6.36 12.30 1.19
C GLY A 11 -4.99 11.68 1.41
N GLU A 12 -4.81 10.46 0.89
CA GLU A 12 -3.64 9.61 1.16
C GLU A 12 -2.30 10.32 0.88
N SER A 13 -2.25 11.13 -0.18
CA SER A 13 -1.04 11.88 -0.52
C SER A 13 -0.64 12.93 0.53
N ALA A 14 -1.60 13.56 1.21
CA ALA A 14 -1.32 14.44 2.34
C ALA A 14 -0.85 13.64 3.56
N GLU A 15 -1.50 12.50 3.84
CA GLU A 15 -1.12 11.61 4.94
C GLU A 15 0.32 11.09 4.79
N ILE A 16 0.74 10.73 3.56
CA ILE A 16 2.13 10.35 3.25
C ILE A 16 3.10 11.47 3.63
N VAL A 17 2.76 12.73 3.35
CA VAL A 17 3.60 13.88 3.69
C VAL A 17 3.72 14.05 5.21
N GLU A 18 2.63 13.87 5.94
CA GLU A 18 2.57 14.02 7.40
C GLU A 18 3.25 12.88 8.14
N ILE A 19 2.92 11.63 7.81
CA ILE A 19 3.46 10.42 8.45
C ILE A 19 4.98 10.38 8.30
N ASN A 20 5.49 10.65 7.09
CA ASN A 20 6.92 10.66 6.84
C ASN A 20 7.59 11.97 7.26
N ARG A 21 6.82 12.99 7.65
CA ARG A 21 7.32 14.33 8.02
C ARG A 21 8.28 14.88 6.96
N ILE A 22 7.85 14.83 5.70
CA ILE A 22 8.66 15.24 4.54
C ILE A 22 8.24 16.61 3.97
N GLY A 23 7.27 17.26 4.59
CA GLY A 23 6.69 18.48 4.05
C GLY A 23 5.59 19.05 4.94
N LEU A 24 4.84 19.99 4.38
CA LEU A 24 3.66 20.59 5.02
C LEU A 24 2.50 20.51 4.01
N PRO A 25 1.41 19.81 4.32
CA PRO A 25 0.17 19.94 3.57
C PRO A 25 -0.38 21.34 3.69
N PHE A 26 -1.05 21.86 2.66
CA PHE A 26 -1.80 23.10 2.69
C PHE A 26 -3.20 22.91 2.12
N GLN A 27 -4.13 23.77 2.53
CA GLN A 27 -5.52 23.69 2.10
C GLN A 27 -5.63 23.91 0.57
N PRO A 28 -6.33 23.02 -0.17
CA PRO A 28 -6.55 23.20 -1.59
C PRO A 28 -7.14 24.58 -1.88
N GLU A 29 -6.70 25.19 -2.98
CA GLU A 29 -7.18 26.51 -3.45
C GLU A 29 -7.00 27.67 -2.44
N ASN A 30 -6.24 27.47 -1.36
CA ASN A 30 -5.96 28.49 -0.36
C ASN A 30 -4.56 29.09 -0.53
N SER A 31 -4.48 30.20 -1.28
CA SER A 31 -3.22 30.91 -1.54
C SER A 31 -2.56 31.50 -0.29
N ALA A 32 -3.36 31.89 0.71
CA ALA A 32 -2.86 32.43 1.97
C ALA A 32 -2.14 31.35 2.79
N ASP A 33 -2.73 30.16 2.90
CA ASP A 33 -2.12 29.02 3.62
C ASP A 33 -0.86 28.52 2.90
N LEU A 34 -0.90 28.42 1.57
CA LEU A 34 0.29 28.12 0.75
C LEU A 34 1.42 29.12 1.03
N THR A 35 1.13 30.42 0.97
CA THR A 35 2.13 31.48 1.17
C THR A 35 2.69 31.42 2.59
N HIS A 36 1.83 31.24 3.59
CA HIS A 36 2.25 31.10 4.98
C HIS A 36 3.22 29.93 5.18
N LYS A 37 2.88 28.75 4.64
CA LYS A 37 3.73 27.54 4.75
C LYS A 37 5.02 27.66 3.95
N LEU A 38 4.99 28.30 2.79
CA LEU A 38 6.17 28.60 2.00
C LEU A 38 7.13 29.53 2.75
N LEU A 39 6.62 30.62 3.34
CA LEU A 39 7.43 31.53 4.15
C LEU A 39 7.99 30.84 5.39
N LYS A 40 7.19 30.02 6.08
CA LYS A 40 7.63 29.20 7.21
C LYS A 40 8.80 28.30 6.82
N LEU A 41 8.69 27.60 5.68
CA LEU A 41 9.80 26.80 5.16
C LEU A 41 10.98 27.68 4.81
N ASN A 42 10.81 28.82 4.13
CA ASN A 42 11.92 29.70 3.72
C ASN A 42 12.67 30.34 4.92
N GLN A 43 11.97 30.66 6.00
CA GLN A 43 12.55 31.35 7.16
C GLN A 43 13.17 30.40 8.18
N ASN A 44 12.69 29.15 8.28
CA ASN A 44 13.17 28.19 9.28
C ASN A 44 14.12 27.14 8.66
N ILE A 45 15.43 27.38 8.78
CA ILE A 45 16.47 26.49 8.23
C ILE A 45 16.50 25.12 8.90
N ASP A 46 16.25 25.05 10.22
CA ASP A 46 16.29 23.81 10.98
C ASP A 46 15.16 22.87 10.55
N LEU A 47 13.95 23.43 10.42
CA LEU A 47 12.80 22.72 9.87
C LEU A 47 13.12 22.20 8.46
N ARG A 48 13.67 23.03 7.56
CA ARG A 48 14.02 22.58 6.20
C ARG A 48 15.03 21.43 6.21
N ASN A 49 16.06 21.51 7.04
CA ASN A 49 17.09 20.47 7.13
C ASN A 49 16.54 19.17 7.71
N GLN A 50 15.65 19.25 8.69
CA GLN A 50 14.95 18.10 9.25
C GLN A 50 14.07 17.43 8.17
N LEU A 51 13.23 18.20 7.49
CA LEU A 51 12.36 17.69 6.43
C LEU A 51 13.19 17.07 5.28
N ARG A 52 14.27 17.73 4.86
CA ARG A 52 15.22 17.21 3.86
C ARG A 52 15.78 15.85 4.24
N THR A 53 16.19 15.69 5.50
CA THR A 53 16.71 14.42 6.02
C THR A 53 15.63 13.35 5.98
N ASN A 54 14.39 13.70 6.35
CA ASN A 54 13.26 12.77 6.29
C ASN A 54 12.92 12.38 4.85
N CYS A 55 12.97 13.31 3.89
CA CYS A 55 12.75 13.01 2.47
C CYS A 55 13.72 11.93 1.97
N LEU A 56 14.99 12.02 2.36
CA LEU A 56 16.01 11.03 1.98
C LEU A 56 15.74 9.66 2.62
N LYS A 57 15.24 9.63 3.86
CA LYS A 57 14.88 8.39 4.55
C LYS A 57 13.61 7.75 4.01
N ALA A 58 12.62 8.55 3.61
CA ALA A 58 11.33 8.07 3.13
C ALA A 58 11.36 7.65 1.66
N ALA A 59 12.23 8.22 0.82
CA ALA A 59 12.28 7.93 -0.61
C ALA A 59 12.36 6.43 -0.97
N PRO A 60 13.17 5.58 -0.30
CA PRO A 60 13.20 4.14 -0.56
C PRO A 60 11.85 3.43 -0.30
N LEU A 61 11.01 3.97 0.59
CA LEU A 61 9.66 3.47 0.87
C LEU A 61 8.67 3.71 -0.28
N TYR A 62 9.08 4.39 -1.34
CA TYR A 62 8.24 4.62 -2.52
C TYR A 62 8.97 4.28 -3.82
N ASP A 63 10.04 3.48 -3.73
CA ASP A 63 10.74 2.97 -4.90
C ASP A 63 9.83 2.07 -5.74
N ARG A 64 9.69 2.40 -7.03
CA ARG A 64 8.81 1.69 -7.95
C ARG A 64 9.18 0.21 -8.10
N THR A 65 10.48 -0.11 -8.11
CA THR A 65 10.93 -1.49 -8.27
C THR A 65 10.57 -2.32 -7.05
N ARG A 66 10.78 -1.76 -5.85
CA ARG A 66 10.39 -2.39 -4.58
C ARG A 66 8.88 -2.61 -4.52
N LEU A 67 8.09 -1.57 -4.77
CA LEU A 67 6.62 -1.65 -4.74
C LEU A 67 6.07 -2.64 -5.78
N ALA A 68 6.63 -2.68 -6.99
CA ALA A 68 6.23 -3.64 -8.01
C ALA A 68 6.52 -5.10 -7.59
N ARG A 69 7.65 -5.35 -6.91
CA ARG A 69 7.96 -6.68 -6.38
C ARG A 69 7.02 -7.09 -5.26
N GLU A 70 6.66 -6.16 -4.38
CA GLU A 70 5.67 -6.40 -3.31
C GLU A 70 4.31 -6.75 -3.89
N MET A 71 3.86 -6.00 -4.90
CA MET A 71 2.61 -6.30 -5.62
C MET A 71 2.66 -7.69 -6.29
N LEU A 72 3.77 -8.03 -6.96
CA LEU A 72 3.95 -9.34 -7.60
C LEU A 72 3.88 -10.48 -6.57
N ALA A 73 4.51 -10.31 -5.41
CA ALA A 73 4.47 -11.30 -4.34
C ALA A 73 3.03 -11.52 -3.82
N THR A 74 2.28 -10.43 -3.60
CA THR A 74 0.88 -10.50 -3.17
C THR A 74 0.02 -11.21 -4.22
N LEU A 75 0.19 -10.89 -5.52
CA LEU A 75 -0.55 -11.57 -6.59
C LEU A 75 -0.22 -13.06 -6.67
N GLY A 76 1.06 -13.43 -6.48
CA GLY A 76 1.47 -14.83 -6.41
C GLY A 76 0.77 -15.60 -5.29
N GLN A 77 0.68 -15.00 -4.10
CA GLN A 77 -0.03 -15.60 -2.96
C GLN A 77 -1.51 -15.83 -3.24
N CYS A 78 -2.18 -14.87 -3.89
CA CYS A 78 -3.58 -15.03 -4.27
C CYS A 78 -3.78 -16.23 -5.21
N VAL A 79 -2.90 -16.40 -6.19
CA VAL A 79 -2.98 -17.53 -7.14
C VAL A 79 -2.74 -18.87 -6.44
N GLU A 80 -1.76 -18.94 -5.55
CA GLU A 80 -1.47 -20.16 -4.79
C GLU A 80 -2.62 -20.58 -3.86
N LEU A 81 -3.26 -19.61 -3.21
CA LEU A 81 -4.43 -19.86 -2.36
C LEU A 81 -5.60 -20.40 -3.20
N SER A 82 -5.94 -19.75 -4.31
CA SER A 82 -7.01 -20.21 -5.19
C SER A 82 -6.73 -21.62 -5.78
N ALA A 83 -5.46 -21.95 -6.05
CA ALA A 83 -5.08 -23.27 -6.54
C ALA A 83 -5.24 -24.36 -5.46
N LYS A 84 -4.92 -24.05 -4.19
CA LYS A 84 -5.13 -24.96 -3.06
C LYS A 84 -6.61 -25.23 -2.81
N GLU A 85 -7.43 -24.18 -2.78
CA GLU A 85 -8.89 -24.28 -2.61
C GLU A 85 -9.52 -25.13 -3.73
N ALA A 86 -9.11 -24.94 -4.98
CA ALA A 86 -9.58 -25.76 -6.10
C ALA A 86 -9.20 -27.24 -5.95
N GLY A 87 -7.98 -27.53 -5.49
CA GLY A 87 -7.51 -28.89 -5.23
C GLY A 87 -8.26 -29.59 -4.09
N GLU A 88 -8.51 -28.88 -2.99
CA GLU A 88 -9.27 -29.39 -1.84
C GLU A 88 -10.73 -29.66 -2.18
N ASN A 89 -11.38 -28.77 -2.93
CA ASN A 89 -12.76 -28.95 -3.39
C ASN A 89 -12.89 -30.17 -4.31
N ALA A 90 -11.97 -30.34 -5.27
CA ALA A 90 -11.98 -31.48 -6.18
C ALA A 90 -11.78 -32.82 -5.44
N ASN A 91 -10.95 -32.84 -4.39
CA ASN A 91 -10.74 -34.03 -3.57
C ASN A 91 -11.99 -34.38 -2.73
N THR A 92 -12.65 -33.35 -2.18
CA THR A 92 -13.88 -33.50 -1.39
C THR A 92 -15.04 -34.04 -2.22
N GLU A 93 -15.22 -33.54 -3.45
CA GLU A 93 -16.26 -34.03 -4.37
C GLU A 93 -16.04 -35.49 -4.81
N ARG A 94 -14.78 -35.88 -5.07
CA ARG A 94 -14.44 -37.28 -5.36
C ARG A 94 -14.74 -38.20 -4.18
N GLY A 95 -14.43 -37.76 -2.96
CA GLY A 95 -14.74 -38.50 -1.74
C GLY A 95 -16.25 -38.74 -1.56
N ARG A 96 -17.08 -37.71 -1.78
CA ARG A 96 -18.55 -37.84 -1.72
C ARG A 96 -19.10 -38.80 -2.77
N ARG A 97 -18.68 -38.68 -4.04
CA ARG A 97 -19.11 -39.59 -5.11
C ARG A 97 -18.70 -41.04 -4.84
N ALA A 98 -17.52 -41.27 -4.30
CA ALA A 98 -17.07 -42.62 -3.94
C ALA A 98 -17.89 -43.22 -2.79
N ALA A 99 -18.32 -42.42 -1.80
CA ALA A 99 -19.19 -42.85 -0.71
C ALA A 99 -20.62 -43.19 -1.20
N GLU A 100 -21.20 -42.35 -2.05
CA GLU A 100 -22.53 -42.56 -2.64
C GLU A 100 -22.60 -43.85 -3.48
N LEU A 101 -21.53 -44.17 -4.23
CA LEU A 101 -21.43 -45.42 -5.00
C LEU A 101 -21.28 -46.67 -4.13
N HIS A 102 -20.76 -46.53 -2.91
CA HIS A 102 -20.63 -47.64 -1.96
C HIS A 102 -21.94 -47.90 -1.21
N GLU A 103 -22.69 -46.86 -0.82
CA GLU A 103 -24.00 -47.00 -0.19
C GLU A 103 -25.06 -47.54 -1.17
N GLY A 104 -25.01 -47.17 -2.45
CA GLY A 104 -25.89 -47.72 -3.49
C GLY A 104 -25.71 -49.21 -3.79
N ARG A 105 -24.59 -49.82 -3.37
CA ARG A 105 -24.32 -51.27 -3.54
C ARG A 105 -24.76 -52.12 -2.34
N ALA A 106 -25.10 -51.54 -1.20
CA ALA A 106 -25.52 -52.27 0.00
C ALA A 106 -27.02 -52.59 0.05
N HIS A 107 -27.81 -52.07 -0.90
CA HIS A 107 -29.28 -52.20 -0.93
C HIS A 107 -29.82 -53.11 -2.06
N HIS A 108 -28.97 -53.91 -2.69
CA HIS A 108 -29.35 -54.95 -3.65
C HIS A 108 -28.87 -56.33 -3.18
#